data_AF-A0A1L9VGK2-F1
#
_entry.id   AF-A0A1L9VGK2-F1
#
_cell.length_a   1.000
_cell.length_b   1.000
_cell.length_c   1.000
_cell.angle_alpha   90.00
_cell.angle_beta   90.00
_cell.angle_gamma   90.00
#
_symmetry.space_group_name_H-M   'P 1'
#
loop_
_entity.id
_entity.type
_entity.pdbx_description
1 polymer ?
#
loop_
_entity_poly.entity_id
_entity_poly.type
_entity_poly.pdbx_seq_one_letter_code
_entity_poly.pdbx_strand_id
1 'polypeptide(L)'
;MASDDSLGYKALFLESERRLKKLIQHCHNLFSRSLRAEAPARSTTRTIPAPTGKCCPIQLVEWAECQTRQQEIYRSVCNYLKPISEATMQFFPSVLVFEDFGRQVHERPISSEKDLENYERFGMENYVRDIIRELCKVPAARDKSHLGDGVWFDNHANCLDPAEAIPPQTNQSSSQRSRPDQFCVHRVNDDTSSLLTTVEYKPPHKLSVENLRKGLRPMNFWKRVVSRNSIPTKPRKKLRYNAELLTGSKTAPFILLAHSLTL
;
A
#
# COMPACT_ATOMS: atom_id res chain seq x y z
N MET A 1 15.19 -24.97 38.67
CA MET A 1 14.13 -25.38 37.71
C MET A 1 13.74 -24.19 36.82
N ALA A 2 14.65 -23.70 35.98
CA ALA A 2 14.38 -22.64 35.00
C ALA A 2 15.25 -22.92 33.77
N SER A 3 14.73 -23.70 32.82
CA SER A 3 15.44 -24.03 31.58
C SER A 3 14.55 -24.60 30.47
N ASP A 4 13.38 -25.15 30.79
CA ASP A 4 12.56 -25.88 29.82
C ASP A 4 11.65 -24.95 28.99
N ASP A 5 11.12 -23.90 29.61
CA ASP A 5 10.19 -22.95 28.99
C ASP A 5 10.84 -22.16 27.82
N SER A 6 12.14 -21.84 27.93
CA SER A 6 12.87 -21.08 26.90
C SER A 6 13.04 -21.84 25.57
N LEU A 7 13.10 -23.18 25.59
CA LEU A 7 13.25 -23.98 24.37
C LEU A 7 11.92 -24.04 23.60
N GLY A 8 10.80 -24.20 24.32
CA GLY A 8 9.45 -24.11 23.76
C GLY A 8 9.17 -22.75 23.14
N TYR A 9 9.50 -21.65 23.83
CA TYR A 9 9.32 -20.29 23.30
C TYR A 9 10.08 -20.03 22.00
N LYS A 10 11.30 -20.56 21.87
CA LYS A 10 12.10 -20.41 20.65
C LYS A 10 11.49 -21.21 19.50
N ALA A 11 11.04 -22.44 19.73
CA ALA A 11 10.43 -23.28 18.71
C ALA A 11 9.13 -22.65 18.16
N LEU A 12 8.27 -22.13 19.03
CA LEU A 12 7.01 -21.48 18.61
C LEU A 12 7.26 -20.20 17.82
N PHE A 13 8.26 -19.39 18.21
CA PHE A 13 8.65 -18.20 17.44
C PHE A 13 9.14 -18.57 16.03
N LEU A 14 10.03 -19.55 15.93
CA LEU A 14 10.58 -20.00 14.65
C LEU A 14 9.48 -20.54 13.72
N GLU A 15 8.47 -21.21 14.28
CA GLU A 15 7.34 -21.72 13.49
C GLU A 15 6.47 -20.59 12.94
N SER A 16 6.14 -19.57 13.75
CA SER A 16 5.39 -18.39 13.27
C SER A 16 6.18 -17.58 12.25
N GLU A 17 7.48 -17.38 12.49
CA GLU A 17 8.38 -16.74 11.55
C GLU A 17 8.41 -17.50 10.21
N ARG A 18 8.55 -18.83 10.26
CA ARG A 18 8.53 -19.70 9.08
C ARG A 18 7.24 -19.53 8.27
N ARG A 19 6.09 -19.40 8.93
CA ARG A 19 4.79 -19.28 8.25
C ARG A 19 4.55 -17.91 7.64
N LEU A 20 4.78 -16.84 8.39
CA LEU A 20 4.64 -15.48 7.85
C LEU A 20 5.63 -15.28 6.69
N LYS A 21 6.86 -15.79 6.82
CA LYS A 21 7.84 -15.81 5.74
C LYS A 21 7.34 -16.61 4.53
N LYS A 22 6.73 -17.79 4.74
CA LYS A 22 6.12 -18.57 3.65
C LYS A 22 5.01 -17.79 2.96
N LEU A 23 4.09 -17.16 3.69
CA LEU A 23 3.04 -16.32 3.11
C LEU A 23 3.65 -15.25 2.21
N ILE A 24 4.57 -14.44 2.74
CA ILE A 24 5.22 -13.36 2.00
C ILE A 24 5.94 -13.91 0.76
N GLN A 25 6.61 -15.06 0.88
CA GLN A 25 7.29 -15.71 -0.23
C GLN A 25 6.32 -16.19 -1.32
N HIS A 26 5.16 -16.75 -0.95
CA HIS A 26 4.13 -17.14 -1.91
C HIS A 26 3.53 -15.92 -2.61
N CYS A 27 3.17 -14.87 -1.86
CA CYS A 27 2.70 -13.61 -2.44
C CYS A 27 3.71 -13.04 -3.45
N HIS A 28 5.00 -13.03 -3.08
CA HIS A 28 6.05 -12.55 -3.97
C HIS A 28 6.21 -13.42 -5.22
N ASN A 29 6.36 -14.74 -5.05
CA ASN A 29 6.66 -15.65 -6.17
C ASN A 29 5.48 -15.86 -7.11
N LEU A 30 4.27 -15.99 -6.56
CA LEU A 30 3.07 -16.36 -7.30
C LEU A 30 2.25 -15.15 -7.75
N PHE A 31 2.41 -13.98 -7.13
CA PHE A 31 1.69 -12.77 -7.53
C PHE A 31 2.64 -11.69 -8.04
N SER A 32 3.46 -11.11 -7.15
CA SER A 32 4.18 -9.87 -7.46
C SER A 32 5.22 -10.03 -8.57
N ARG A 33 6.02 -11.10 -8.55
CA ARG A 33 7.16 -11.29 -9.45
C ARG A 33 6.77 -11.41 -10.92
N SER A 34 5.57 -11.91 -11.18
CA SER A 34 5.06 -12.20 -12.53
C SER A 34 4.01 -11.18 -13.00
N LEU A 35 3.81 -10.10 -12.24
CA LEU A 35 3.02 -8.96 -12.68
C LEU A 35 3.61 -8.31 -13.93
N ARG A 36 2.74 -8.04 -14.90
CA ARG A 36 3.09 -7.41 -16.17
C ARG A 36 2.30 -6.12 -16.34
N ALA A 37 2.95 -5.09 -16.88
CA ALA A 37 2.29 -3.88 -17.32
C ALA A 37 1.89 -4.02 -18.80
N GLU A 38 0.67 -3.63 -19.16
CA GLU A 38 0.27 -3.53 -20.57
C GLU A 38 0.93 -2.30 -21.23
N ALA A 39 1.08 -2.33 -22.55
CA ALA A 39 1.53 -1.20 -23.33
C ALA A 39 0.61 0.02 -23.14
N PRO A 40 1.15 1.25 -23.05
CA PRO A 40 0.34 2.46 -22.89
C PRO A 40 -0.76 2.63 -23.95
N ALA A 41 -0.50 2.18 -25.18
CA ALA A 41 -1.45 2.24 -26.30
C ALA A 41 -2.70 1.36 -26.12
N ARG A 42 -2.62 0.33 -25.26
CA ARG A 42 -3.72 -0.61 -24.96
C ARG A 42 -4.22 -0.45 -23.52
N SER A 43 -3.85 0.65 -22.87
CA SER A 43 -4.15 0.93 -21.46
C SER A 43 -5.07 2.14 -21.32
N THR A 44 -5.68 2.28 -20.15
CA THR A 44 -6.57 3.41 -19.84
C THR A 44 -5.87 4.77 -20.02
N THR A 45 -6.49 5.66 -20.79
CA THR A 45 -5.90 6.94 -21.23
C THR A 45 -6.26 8.13 -20.34
N ARG A 46 -6.99 7.92 -19.24
CA ARG A 46 -7.47 9.01 -18.39
C ARG A 46 -6.28 9.85 -17.87
N THR A 47 -6.21 11.09 -18.35
CA THR A 47 -5.17 12.05 -18.00
C THR A 47 -5.16 12.31 -16.50
N ILE A 48 -3.96 12.35 -15.92
CA ILE A 48 -3.79 12.72 -14.52
C ILE A 48 -4.10 14.23 -14.40
N PRO A 49 -5.13 14.63 -13.63
CA PRO A 49 -5.38 16.04 -13.40
C PRO A 49 -4.22 16.66 -12.62
N ALA A 50 -4.01 17.96 -12.80
CA ALA A 50 -3.06 18.71 -11.97
C ALA A 50 -3.42 18.54 -10.48
N PRO A 51 -2.44 18.41 -9.56
CA PRO A 51 -2.68 18.23 -8.13
C PRO A 51 -3.11 19.55 -7.44
N THR A 52 -4.02 20.30 -8.06
CA THR A 52 -4.51 21.58 -7.55
C THR A 52 -5.29 21.34 -6.25
N GLY A 53 -4.91 22.01 -5.17
CA GLY A 53 -5.55 21.89 -3.86
C GLY A 53 -5.16 20.67 -3.03
N LYS A 54 -4.18 19.86 -3.46
CA LYS A 54 -3.65 18.75 -2.65
C LYS A 54 -2.55 19.22 -1.70
N CYS A 55 -2.56 18.73 -0.45
CA CYS A 55 -1.47 18.94 0.51
C CYS A 55 -0.16 18.37 -0.06
N CYS A 56 0.82 19.24 -0.30
CA CYS A 56 2.11 18.85 -0.88
C CYS A 56 3.21 18.83 0.18
N PRO A 57 4.12 17.84 0.17
CA PRO A 57 5.24 17.83 1.10
C PRO A 57 6.17 19.02 0.84
N ILE A 58 6.77 19.58 1.88
CA ILE A 58 7.79 20.64 1.74
C ILE A 58 9.11 20.05 1.24
N GLN A 59 9.46 18.87 1.76
CA GLN A 59 10.68 18.15 1.43
C GLN A 59 10.35 16.69 1.15
N LEU A 60 11.08 16.12 0.19
CA LEU A 60 11.22 14.67 0.08
C LEU A 60 12.57 14.31 0.67
N VAL A 61 12.58 13.35 1.59
CA VAL A 61 13.77 12.83 2.25
C VAL A 61 13.72 11.31 2.23
N GLU A 62 14.88 10.68 2.31
CA GLU A 62 14.94 9.25 2.50
C GLU A 62 14.50 8.89 3.91
N TRP A 63 13.72 7.81 4.04
CA TRP A 63 13.35 7.27 5.34
C TRP A 63 14.46 6.33 5.83
N ALA A 64 15.50 6.89 6.44
CA ALA A 64 16.69 6.15 6.86
C ALA A 64 16.36 4.93 7.75
N GLU A 65 15.42 5.09 8.68
CA GLU A 65 15.03 4.03 9.61
C GLU A 65 14.03 3.01 9.04
N CYS A 66 13.64 3.12 7.77
CA CYS A 66 12.58 2.30 7.18
C CYS A 66 12.85 0.81 7.36
N GLN A 67 14.06 0.34 7.02
CA GLN A 67 14.42 -1.07 7.11
C GLN A 67 14.41 -1.57 8.57
N THR A 68 14.99 -0.80 9.48
CA THR A 68 15.02 -1.13 10.92
C THR A 68 13.60 -1.22 11.47
N ARG A 69 12.74 -0.23 11.18
CA ARG A 69 11.33 -0.20 11.60
C ARG A 69 10.52 -1.34 11.01
N GLN A 70 10.68 -1.64 9.73
CA GLN A 70 10.02 -2.78 9.09
C GLN A 70 10.40 -4.10 9.77
N GLN A 71 11.69 -4.28 10.08
CA GLN A 71 12.17 -5.48 10.76
C GLN A 71 11.65 -5.58 12.20
N GLU A 72 11.57 -4.47 12.94
CA GLU A 72 10.97 -4.41 14.28
C GLU A 72 9.50 -4.83 14.26
N ILE A 73 8.73 -4.27 13.31
CA ILE A 73 7.33 -4.62 13.10
C ILE A 73 7.21 -6.11 12.77
N TYR A 74 7.98 -6.60 11.80
CA TYR A 74 7.98 -8.01 11.40
C TYR A 74 8.23 -8.95 12.59
N ARG A 75 9.28 -8.68 13.39
CA ARG A 75 9.58 -9.47 14.60
C ARG A 75 8.46 -9.39 15.62
N SER A 76 7.85 -8.21 15.80
CA SER A 76 6.73 -8.02 16.71
C SER A 76 5.52 -8.86 16.27
N VAL A 77 5.19 -8.86 14.99
CA VAL A 77 4.09 -9.66 14.42
C VAL A 77 4.38 -11.15 14.61
N CYS A 78 5.57 -11.64 14.25
CA CYS A 78 5.96 -13.04 14.49
C CYS A 78 5.86 -13.42 15.97
N ASN A 79 6.18 -12.49 16.87
CA ASN A 79 6.11 -12.72 18.31
C ASN A 79 4.68 -12.86 18.83
N TYR A 80 3.74 -12.07 18.32
CA TYR A 80 2.34 -12.12 18.75
C TYR A 80 1.55 -13.24 18.07
N LEU A 81 1.88 -13.58 16.83
CA LEU A 81 1.27 -14.70 16.10
C LEU A 81 1.84 -16.07 16.50
N LYS A 82 2.52 -16.19 17.65
CA LYS A 82 2.93 -17.50 18.18
C LYS A 82 1.66 -18.36 18.36
N PRO A 83 1.68 -19.64 17.95
CA PRO A 83 0.49 -20.48 18.07
C PRO A 83 0.18 -20.64 19.57
N ILE A 84 -1.01 -20.20 19.99
CA ILE A 84 -1.52 -20.46 21.33
C ILE A 84 -2.25 -21.82 21.34
N SER A 85 -2.77 -22.27 20.19
CA SER A 85 -3.35 -23.61 19.97
C SER A 85 -3.30 -24.04 18.49
N GLU A 86 -3.64 -25.30 18.19
CA GLU A 86 -3.79 -25.80 16.80
C GLU A 86 -4.81 -25.00 15.98
N ALA A 87 -5.85 -24.42 16.61
CA ALA A 87 -6.84 -23.61 15.93
C ALA A 87 -6.28 -22.27 15.40
N THR A 88 -5.22 -21.74 16.02
CA THR A 88 -4.50 -20.56 15.49
C THR A 88 -3.64 -20.90 14.26
N MET A 89 -3.53 -22.19 13.87
CA MET A 89 -2.73 -22.62 12.72
C MET A 89 -3.40 -22.39 11.36
N GLN A 90 -4.73 -22.18 11.31
CA GLN A 90 -5.50 -22.27 10.06
C GLN A 90 -5.70 -20.95 9.31
N PHE A 91 -4.98 -19.91 9.72
CA PHE A 91 -5.15 -18.56 9.19
C PHE A 91 -4.66 -18.37 7.74
N PHE A 92 -3.63 -19.12 7.31
CA PHE A 92 -3.06 -18.95 5.98
C PHE A 92 -3.84 -19.79 4.94
N PRO A 93 -4.20 -19.21 3.78
CA PRO A 93 -4.82 -19.97 2.71
C PRO A 93 -3.96 -21.15 2.28
N SER A 94 -4.60 -22.17 1.70
CA SER A 94 -3.86 -23.29 1.11
C SER A 94 -3.06 -22.84 -0.12
N VAL A 95 -1.97 -23.54 -0.43
CA VAL A 95 -1.14 -23.25 -1.61
C VAL A 95 -1.96 -23.24 -2.90
N LEU A 96 -2.98 -24.10 -3.00
CA LEU A 96 -3.89 -24.15 -4.14
C LEU A 96 -4.63 -22.83 -4.37
N VAL A 97 -5.03 -22.12 -3.30
CA VAL A 97 -5.66 -20.79 -3.41
C VAL A 97 -4.67 -19.76 -3.95
N PHE A 98 -3.40 -19.83 -3.52
CA PHE A 98 -2.35 -18.97 -4.08
C PHE A 98 -2.08 -19.28 -5.57
N GLU A 99 -2.00 -20.55 -5.94
CA GLU A 99 -1.76 -20.93 -7.34
C GLU A 99 -2.91 -20.52 -8.26
N ASP A 100 -4.16 -20.69 -7.81
CA ASP A 100 -5.32 -20.30 -8.59
C ASP A 100 -5.39 -18.78 -8.78
N PHE A 101 -5.25 -18.00 -7.70
CA PHE A 101 -5.24 -16.54 -7.81
C PHE A 101 -4.04 -16.04 -8.63
N GLY A 102 -2.86 -16.64 -8.45
CA GLY A 102 -1.68 -16.31 -9.25
C GLY A 102 -1.93 -16.54 -10.74
N ARG A 103 -2.59 -17.65 -11.12
CA ARG A 103 -3.01 -17.89 -12.50
C ARG A 103 -3.88 -16.76 -13.04
N GLN A 104 -4.92 -16.37 -12.28
CA GLN A 104 -5.85 -15.29 -12.68
C GLN A 104 -5.13 -13.95 -12.86
N VAL A 105 -4.24 -13.58 -11.92
CA VAL A 105 -3.43 -12.35 -12.02
C VAL A 105 -2.51 -12.38 -13.25
N HIS A 106 -2.02 -13.56 -13.66
CA HIS A 106 -1.12 -13.70 -14.79
C HIS A 106 -1.82 -13.76 -16.16
N GLU A 107 -3.13 -14.03 -16.22
CA GLU A 107 -3.87 -14.15 -17.48
C GLU A 107 -3.75 -12.90 -18.35
N ARG A 108 -3.74 -11.71 -17.74
CA ARG A 108 -3.61 -10.45 -18.46
C ARG A 108 -2.68 -9.46 -17.75
N PRO A 109 -1.96 -8.61 -18.49
CA PRO A 109 -1.20 -7.52 -17.90
C PRO A 109 -2.12 -6.44 -17.28
N ILE A 110 -1.62 -5.71 -16.29
CA ILE A 110 -2.29 -4.54 -15.69
C ILE A 110 -2.38 -3.42 -16.73
N SER A 111 -3.61 -3.03 -17.08
CA SER A 111 -3.91 -2.00 -18.09
C SER A 111 -4.75 -0.83 -17.55
N SER A 112 -5.28 -1.00 -16.33
CA SER A 112 -6.23 -0.08 -15.72
C SER A 112 -6.04 0.05 -14.21
N GLU A 113 -6.62 1.10 -13.63
CA GLU A 113 -6.71 1.27 -12.17
C GLU A 113 -7.50 0.11 -11.54
N LYS A 114 -8.52 -0.42 -12.23
CA LYS A 114 -9.32 -1.54 -11.76
C LYS A 114 -8.56 -2.86 -11.72
N ASP A 115 -7.68 -3.11 -12.69
CA ASP A 115 -6.79 -4.28 -12.68
C ASP A 115 -5.88 -4.25 -11.45
N LEU A 116 -5.29 -3.09 -11.17
CA LEU A 116 -4.42 -2.91 -10.01
C LEU A 116 -5.19 -3.03 -8.69
N GLU A 117 -6.38 -2.45 -8.59
CA GLU A 117 -7.26 -2.60 -7.42
C GLU A 117 -7.55 -4.08 -7.13
N ASN A 118 -7.93 -4.86 -8.15
CA ASN A 118 -8.21 -6.29 -7.96
C ASN A 118 -6.97 -7.04 -7.45
N TYR A 119 -5.80 -6.75 -8.03
CA TYR A 119 -4.53 -7.31 -7.56
C TYR A 119 -4.26 -6.98 -6.09
N GLU A 120 -4.34 -5.70 -5.70
CA GLU A 120 -4.04 -5.26 -4.33
C GLU A 120 -5.02 -5.88 -3.33
N ARG A 121 -6.32 -5.88 -3.65
CA ARG A 121 -7.36 -6.44 -2.78
C ARG A 121 -7.14 -7.92 -2.47
N PHE A 122 -6.97 -8.73 -3.50
CA PHE A 122 -6.89 -10.18 -3.36
C PHE A 122 -5.48 -10.69 -3.06
N GLY A 123 -4.45 -10.02 -3.60
CA GLY A 123 -3.05 -10.40 -3.44
C GLY A 123 -2.40 -9.90 -2.15
N MET A 124 -2.92 -8.83 -1.55
CA MET A 124 -2.29 -8.14 -0.41
C MET A 124 -3.29 -7.79 0.71
N GLU A 125 -4.28 -6.94 0.44
CA GLU A 125 -5.13 -6.31 1.47
C GLU A 125 -5.90 -7.34 2.30
N ASN A 126 -6.47 -8.37 1.66
CA ASN A 126 -7.17 -9.44 2.37
C ASN A 126 -6.25 -10.12 3.40
N TYR A 127 -5.03 -10.48 3.01
CA TYR A 127 -4.08 -11.12 3.93
C TYR A 127 -3.62 -10.19 5.04
N VAL A 128 -3.42 -8.89 4.74
CA VAL A 128 -3.07 -7.89 5.75
C VAL A 128 -4.21 -7.70 6.76
N ARG A 129 -5.46 -7.56 6.29
CA ARG A 129 -6.66 -7.49 7.13
C ARG A 129 -6.73 -8.68 8.06
N ASP A 130 -6.60 -9.86 7.48
CA ASP A 130 -6.76 -11.11 8.19
C ASP A 130 -5.63 -11.21 9.26
N ILE A 131 -4.37 -10.83 8.95
CA ILE A 131 -3.25 -10.86 9.92
C ILE A 131 -3.53 -9.91 11.08
N ILE A 132 -3.99 -8.70 10.78
CA ILE A 132 -4.33 -7.70 11.79
C ILE A 132 -5.47 -8.21 12.67
N ARG A 133 -6.48 -8.87 12.09
CA ARG A 133 -7.58 -9.47 12.86
C ARG A 133 -7.07 -10.49 13.87
N GLU A 134 -6.13 -11.34 13.50
CA GLU A 134 -5.53 -12.29 14.45
C GLU A 134 -4.68 -11.59 15.52
N LEU A 135 -3.93 -10.56 15.15
CA LEU A 135 -3.18 -9.74 16.12
C LEU A 135 -4.11 -9.08 17.14
N CYS A 136 -5.26 -8.56 16.71
CA CYS A 136 -6.22 -7.89 17.59
C CYS A 136 -6.86 -8.82 18.63
N LYS A 137 -6.83 -10.15 18.41
CA LYS A 137 -7.26 -11.14 19.41
C LYS A 137 -6.29 -11.27 20.60
N VAL A 138 -5.05 -10.81 20.45
CA VAL A 138 -4.03 -10.82 21.50
C VAL A 138 -4.02 -9.46 22.20
N PRO A 139 -4.44 -9.35 23.48
CA PRO A 139 -4.57 -8.06 24.16
C PRO A 139 -3.30 -7.20 24.10
N ALA A 140 -2.14 -7.79 24.40
CA ALA A 140 -0.85 -7.08 24.35
C ALA A 140 -0.47 -6.56 22.94
N ALA A 141 -0.96 -7.21 21.87
CA ALA A 141 -0.73 -6.77 20.49
C ALA A 141 -1.71 -5.67 20.07
N ARG A 142 -2.98 -5.80 20.50
CA ARG A 142 -4.01 -4.78 20.34
C ARG A 142 -3.59 -3.46 20.99
N ASP A 143 -3.14 -3.52 22.24
CA ASP A 143 -2.70 -2.34 23.00
C ASP A 143 -1.50 -1.64 22.34
N LYS A 144 -0.55 -2.43 21.81
CA LYS A 144 0.65 -1.90 21.15
C LYS A 144 0.36 -1.32 19.76
N SER A 145 -0.57 -1.92 19.01
CA SER A 145 -0.86 -1.51 17.63
C SER A 145 -1.81 -0.33 17.54
N HIS A 146 -2.64 -0.11 18.57
CA HIS A 146 -3.71 0.89 18.58
C HIS A 146 -4.70 0.75 17.40
N LEU A 147 -4.80 -0.46 16.82
CA LEU A 147 -5.66 -0.79 15.68
C LEU A 147 -7.04 -1.29 16.08
N GLY A 148 -7.40 -1.23 17.36
CA GLY A 148 -8.75 -1.61 17.78
C GLY A 148 -9.04 -3.09 17.56
N ASP A 149 -10.18 -3.37 16.95
CA ASP A 149 -10.61 -4.72 16.55
C ASP A 149 -10.15 -5.10 15.13
N GLY A 150 -9.51 -4.16 14.42
CA GLY A 150 -8.79 -4.43 13.18
C GLY A 150 -8.86 -3.29 12.18
N VAL A 151 -8.64 -3.64 10.90
CA VAL A 151 -8.70 -2.70 9.78
C VAL A 151 -9.71 -3.12 8.72
N TRP A 152 -10.26 -2.13 8.03
CA TRP A 152 -11.13 -2.30 6.88
C TRP A 152 -10.60 -1.50 5.70
N PHE A 153 -10.60 -2.13 4.52
CA PHE A 153 -10.20 -1.50 3.27
C PHE A 153 -11.45 -1.23 2.45
N ASP A 154 -11.68 0.04 2.13
CA ASP A 154 -12.86 0.49 1.40
C ASP A 154 -12.49 1.30 0.16
N ASN A 155 -13.28 1.19 -0.90
CA ASN A 155 -13.11 1.93 -2.15
C ASN A 155 -14.26 2.92 -2.41
N HIS A 156 -15.22 3.03 -1.48
CA HIS A 156 -16.39 3.87 -1.66
C HIS A 156 -16.13 5.30 -1.12
N ALA A 157 -16.26 6.29 -2.02
CA ALA A 157 -16.12 7.70 -1.69
C ALA A 157 -17.15 8.23 -0.67
N ASN A 158 -18.19 7.45 -0.36
CA ASN A 158 -19.18 7.75 0.67
C ASN A 158 -18.71 7.38 2.09
N CYS A 159 -17.60 6.64 2.22
CA CYS A 159 -17.06 6.22 3.52
C CYS A 159 -16.19 7.31 4.18
N LEU A 160 -15.97 8.45 3.50
CA LEU A 160 -15.32 9.61 4.09
C LEU A 160 -16.37 10.55 4.68
N ASP A 161 -16.26 10.84 5.97
CA ASP A 161 -17.03 11.93 6.57
C ASP A 161 -16.71 13.25 5.87
N PRO A 162 -17.63 14.22 5.75
CA PRO A 162 -17.37 15.49 5.08
C PRO A 162 -16.17 16.28 5.64
N ALA A 163 -15.80 16.03 6.90
CA ALA A 163 -14.63 16.60 7.56
C ALA A 163 -13.31 15.84 7.26
N GLU A 164 -13.40 14.56 6.91
CA GLU A 164 -12.28 13.69 6.53
C GLU A 164 -12.08 13.64 5.00
N ALA A 165 -13.15 13.92 4.25
CA ALA A 165 -13.12 14.13 2.83
C ALA A 165 -12.42 15.46 2.51
N ILE A 166 -11.53 15.44 1.52
CA ILE A 166 -10.95 16.68 0.98
C ILE A 166 -12.12 17.49 0.38
N PRO A 167 -12.42 18.71 0.88
CA PRO A 167 -13.63 19.41 0.49
C PRO A 167 -13.59 19.78 -1.01
N PRO A 168 -14.65 19.52 -1.78
CA PRO A 168 -14.75 20.02 -3.15
C PRO A 168 -15.00 21.53 -3.11
N GLN A 169 -13.92 22.32 -3.23
CA GLN A 169 -14.01 23.77 -3.22
C GLN A 169 -14.09 24.31 -4.65
N THR A 170 -15.29 24.34 -5.23
CA THR A 170 -15.87 25.51 -5.92
C THR A 170 -17.26 25.17 -6.46
N ASN A 171 -18.23 26.03 -6.17
CA ASN A 171 -19.57 26.05 -6.74
C ASN A 171 -19.53 25.88 -8.27
N GLN A 172 -19.92 24.72 -8.77
CA GLN A 172 -20.34 24.52 -10.16
C GLN A 172 -21.09 23.19 -10.31
N SER A 173 -22.41 23.33 -10.44
CA SER A 173 -23.39 22.44 -11.08
C SER A 173 -23.03 20.96 -11.29
N SER A 174 -23.79 20.10 -10.60
CA SER A 174 -24.37 18.83 -11.07
C SER A 174 -23.80 18.22 -12.35
N SER A 175 -22.54 17.82 -12.29
CA SER A 175 -21.97 16.79 -13.14
C SER A 175 -21.05 15.99 -12.24
N GLN A 176 -21.22 14.67 -12.22
CA GLN A 176 -20.37 13.74 -11.48
C GLN A 176 -18.92 13.89 -11.95
N ARG A 177 -18.20 14.89 -11.43
CA ARG A 177 -16.74 14.92 -11.52
C ARG A 177 -16.28 13.74 -10.69
N SER A 178 -15.80 12.71 -11.36
CA SER A 178 -15.25 11.52 -10.71
C SER A 178 -14.22 11.99 -9.69
N ARG A 179 -14.56 11.88 -8.41
CA ARG A 179 -13.62 12.03 -7.32
C ARG A 179 -12.50 10.99 -7.55
N PRO A 180 -11.24 11.28 -7.23
CA PRO A 180 -10.17 10.30 -7.39
C PRO A 180 -10.58 9.00 -6.68
N ASP A 181 -10.21 7.85 -7.24
CA ASP A 181 -10.40 6.54 -6.59
C ASP A 181 -9.52 6.52 -5.32
N GLN A 182 -10.07 7.08 -4.23
CA GLN A 182 -9.46 7.12 -2.93
C GLN A 182 -9.90 5.86 -2.21
N PHE A 183 -8.92 4.98 -1.98
CA PHE A 183 -9.06 3.81 -1.16
C PHE A 183 -8.81 4.22 0.28
N CYS A 184 -9.72 3.87 1.17
CA CYS A 184 -9.68 4.27 2.56
C CYS A 184 -9.31 3.05 3.41
N VAL A 185 -8.35 3.25 4.31
CA VAL A 185 -8.02 2.28 5.34
C VAL A 185 -8.65 2.80 6.62
N HIS A 186 -9.62 2.08 7.16
CA HIS A 186 -10.30 2.43 8.40
C HIS A 186 -9.79 1.54 9.53
N ARG A 187 -9.67 2.10 10.72
CA ARG A 187 -9.62 1.35 11.97
C ARG A 187 -11.04 1.03 12.40
N VAL A 188 -11.27 -0.21 12.82
CA VAL A 188 -12.55 -0.69 13.34
C VAL A 188 -12.47 -0.81 14.87
N ASN A 189 -13.46 -0.27 15.57
CA ASN A 189 -13.67 -0.46 17.01
C ASN A 189 -15.16 -0.73 17.24
N ASP A 190 -15.52 -1.96 17.63
CA ASP A 190 -16.91 -2.40 17.78
C ASP A 190 -17.78 -1.99 16.57
N ASP A 191 -18.78 -1.14 16.77
CA ASP A 191 -19.70 -0.65 15.73
C ASP A 191 -19.23 0.66 15.04
N THR A 192 -18.04 1.14 15.37
CA THR A 192 -17.49 2.40 14.85
C THR A 192 -16.27 2.16 13.96
N SER A 193 -16.13 3.01 12.93
CA SER A 193 -14.94 3.04 12.09
C SER A 193 -14.36 4.44 12.01
N SER A 194 -13.03 4.57 11.95
CA SER A 194 -12.33 5.85 11.86
C SER A 194 -11.25 5.77 10.78
N LEU A 195 -11.09 6.82 9.98
CA LEU A 195 -10.10 6.82 8.90
C LEU A 195 -8.66 6.83 9.45
N LEU A 196 -7.86 5.85 9.04
CA LEU A 196 -6.42 5.81 9.32
C LEU A 196 -5.62 6.54 8.23
N THR A 197 -5.89 6.20 6.97
CA THR A 197 -5.18 6.76 5.83
C THR A 197 -5.96 6.55 4.53
N THR A 198 -5.63 7.34 3.52
CA THR A 198 -6.10 7.15 2.14
C THR A 198 -4.97 6.67 1.24
N VAL A 199 -5.30 5.88 0.22
CA VAL A 199 -4.41 5.31 -0.80
C VAL A 199 -4.98 5.65 -2.19
N GLU A 200 -4.11 5.99 -3.14
CA GLU A 200 -4.50 6.23 -4.54
C GLU A 200 -3.71 5.27 -5.43
N TYR A 201 -4.36 4.24 -5.98
CA TYR A 201 -3.69 3.31 -6.88
C TYR A 201 -3.43 3.95 -8.25
N LYS A 202 -2.24 3.66 -8.80
CA LYS A 202 -1.86 4.11 -10.14
C LYS A 202 -1.22 2.97 -10.93
N PRO A 203 -1.82 2.59 -12.09
CA PRO A 203 -1.31 1.50 -12.88
C PRO A 203 0.05 1.86 -13.50
N PRO A 204 0.89 0.85 -13.82
CA PRO A 204 2.28 1.06 -14.20
C PRO A 204 2.49 1.98 -15.42
N HIS A 205 1.54 2.00 -16.38
CA HIS A 205 1.63 2.86 -17.57
C HIS A 205 1.42 4.35 -17.24
N LYS A 206 0.76 4.68 -16.13
CA LYS A 206 0.59 6.07 -15.65
C LYS A 206 1.76 6.55 -14.79
N LEU A 207 2.52 5.63 -14.19
CA LEU A 207 3.66 5.93 -13.33
C LEU A 207 4.74 4.84 -13.46
N SER A 208 5.62 4.98 -14.46
CA SER A 208 6.66 3.99 -14.72
C SER A 208 7.73 3.94 -13.62
N VAL A 209 8.42 2.80 -13.51
CA VAL A 209 9.58 2.61 -12.63
C VAL A 209 10.68 3.65 -12.91
N GLU A 210 10.87 4.04 -14.18
CA GLU A 210 11.84 5.08 -14.54
C GLU A 210 11.42 6.46 -13.99
N ASN A 211 10.13 6.80 -14.04
CA ASN A 211 9.61 8.02 -13.44
C ASN A 211 9.81 8.01 -11.92
N LEU A 212 9.50 6.89 -11.26
CA LEU A 212 9.74 6.72 -9.82
C LEU A 212 11.22 6.93 -9.47
N ARG A 213 12.14 6.24 -10.15
CA ARG A 213 13.59 6.36 -9.90
C ARG A 213 14.13 7.77 -10.14
N LYS A 214 13.60 8.50 -11.12
CA LYS A 214 14.04 9.87 -11.42
C LYS A 214 13.39 10.93 -10.52
N GLY A 215 12.14 10.71 -10.12
CA GLY A 215 11.30 11.67 -9.41
C GLY A 215 11.35 11.54 -7.89
N LEU A 216 11.44 10.32 -7.34
CA LEU A 216 11.58 10.06 -5.91
C LEU A 216 13.05 10.15 -5.51
N ARG A 217 13.44 11.31 -5.00
CA ARG A 217 14.79 11.56 -4.48
C ARG A 217 14.78 12.71 -3.48
N PRO A 218 15.79 12.79 -2.59
CA PRO A 218 15.90 13.90 -1.66
C PRO A 218 15.87 15.25 -2.37
N MET A 219 14.94 16.11 -1.98
CA MET A 219 14.80 17.45 -2.52
C MET A 219 13.92 18.37 -1.67
N ASN A 220 14.15 19.69 -1.76
CA ASN A 220 13.14 20.67 -1.40
C ASN A 220 12.03 20.62 -2.48
N PHE A 221 10.95 19.90 -2.16
CA PHE A 221 9.87 19.60 -3.09
C PHE A 221 9.12 20.86 -3.49
N TRP A 222 8.79 21.71 -2.50
CA TRP A 222 8.12 22.98 -2.74
C TRP A 222 8.88 23.83 -3.76
N LYS A 223 10.16 24.13 -3.53
CA LYS A 223 10.97 24.96 -4.42
C LYS A 223 11.18 24.34 -5.80
N ARG A 224 11.32 23.02 -5.89
CA ARG A 224 11.74 22.34 -7.13
C ARG A 224 10.60 21.88 -8.02
N VAL A 225 9.42 21.63 -7.44
CA VAL A 225 8.25 21.11 -8.13
C VAL A 225 7.11 22.11 -8.09
N VAL A 226 6.76 22.63 -6.91
CA VAL A 226 5.55 23.46 -6.74
C VAL A 226 5.78 24.92 -7.17
N SER A 227 6.82 25.58 -6.67
CA SER A 227 7.12 27.01 -6.92
C SER A 227 7.93 27.27 -8.20
N ARG A 228 8.02 26.28 -9.09
CA ARG A 228 8.89 26.38 -10.25
C ARG A 228 8.17 27.07 -11.41
N ASN A 229 8.60 28.29 -11.74
CA ASN A 229 7.91 29.14 -12.72
C ASN A 229 8.31 28.90 -14.19
N SER A 230 9.14 27.90 -14.48
CA SER A 230 9.66 27.67 -15.84
C SER A 230 9.86 26.20 -16.17
N ILE A 231 9.42 25.78 -17.36
CA ILE A 231 9.63 24.44 -17.90
C ILE A 231 11.01 24.38 -18.59
N PRO A 232 11.89 23.44 -18.23
CA PRO A 232 13.18 23.30 -18.90
C PRO A 232 13.02 22.90 -20.39
N THR A 233 13.80 23.52 -21.27
CA THR A 233 13.80 23.24 -22.71
C THR A 233 14.73 22.10 -23.11
N LYS A 234 15.86 21.91 -22.42
CA LYS A 234 16.82 20.83 -22.72
C LYS A 234 16.18 19.45 -22.47
N PRO A 235 16.25 18.49 -23.41
CA PRO A 235 15.53 17.20 -23.32
C PRO A 235 15.73 16.45 -22.00
N ARG A 236 16.99 16.26 -21.57
CA ARG A 236 17.30 15.58 -20.29
C ARG A 236 16.72 16.32 -19.06
N LYS A 237 16.76 17.65 -19.06
CA LYS A 237 16.20 18.46 -17.96
C LYS A 237 14.68 18.43 -17.96
N LYS A 238 14.05 18.39 -19.15
CA LYS A 238 12.60 18.27 -19.33
C LYS A 238 12.09 16.90 -18.86
N LEU A 239 12.78 15.81 -19.21
CA LEU A 239 12.46 14.47 -18.71
C LEU A 239 12.50 14.40 -17.18
N ARG A 240 13.56 14.94 -16.56
CA ARG A 240 13.67 14.99 -15.11
C ARG A 240 12.57 15.83 -14.47
N TYR A 241 12.29 17.00 -15.05
CA TYR A 241 11.19 17.87 -14.60
C TYR A 241 9.84 17.15 -14.65
N ASN A 242 9.54 16.46 -15.76
CA ASN A 242 8.31 15.70 -15.92
C ASN A 242 8.22 14.56 -14.90
N ALA A 243 9.31 13.84 -14.66
CA ALA A 243 9.34 12.77 -13.65
C ALA A 243 9.07 13.32 -12.24
N GLU A 244 9.75 14.42 -11.84
CA GLU A 244 9.57 15.06 -10.54
C GLU A 244 8.14 15.59 -10.33
N LEU A 245 7.56 16.21 -11.36
CA LEU A 245 6.18 16.68 -11.34
C LEU A 245 5.19 15.51 -11.23
N LEU A 246 5.41 14.46 -12.03
CA LEU A 246 4.54 13.29 -12.05
C LEU A 246 4.57 12.54 -10.71
N THR A 247 5.76 12.18 -10.19
CA THR A 247 5.88 11.53 -8.88
C THR A 247 5.39 12.43 -7.75
N GLY A 248 5.63 13.73 -7.87
CA GLY A 248 5.17 14.74 -6.91
C GLY A 248 3.66 14.83 -6.81
N SER A 249 2.97 14.82 -7.95
CA SER A 249 1.50 14.81 -8.00
C SER A 249 0.86 13.56 -7.37
N LYS A 250 1.68 12.52 -7.13
CA LYS A 250 1.26 11.20 -6.60
C LYS A 250 1.75 10.91 -5.19
N THR A 251 2.67 11.70 -4.64
CA THR A 251 3.20 11.56 -3.27
C THR A 251 2.47 12.45 -2.24
N ALA A 252 1.56 13.30 -2.71
CA ALA A 252 0.74 14.20 -1.93
C ALA A 252 -0.72 13.68 -1.93
N PRO A 253 -1.35 13.18 -0.84
CA PRO A 253 -0.95 12.79 0.51
C PRO A 253 -1.08 11.25 0.71
N PHE A 254 -0.55 10.46 -0.23
CA PHE A 254 -0.84 9.02 -0.32
C PHE A 254 0.37 8.17 0.03
N ILE A 255 0.13 7.04 0.69
CA ILE A 255 1.08 5.92 0.71
C ILE A 255 1.16 5.41 -0.73
N LEU A 256 2.25 5.75 -1.42
CA LEU A 256 2.64 5.06 -2.64
C LEU A 256 3.15 3.68 -2.21
N LEU A 257 2.29 2.66 -2.28
CA LEU A 257 2.72 1.26 -2.35
C LEU A 257 3.38 1.05 -3.71
N ALA A 258 4.62 1.50 -3.85
CA ALA A 258 5.48 1.07 -4.94
C ALA A 258 5.92 -0.36 -4.62
N HIS A 259 5.15 -1.36 -5.08
CA HIS A 259 5.68 -2.70 -5.25
C HIS A 259 6.84 -2.59 -6.24
N SER A 260 8.06 -2.49 -5.70
CA SER A 260 9.26 -2.58 -6.49
C SER A 260 9.27 -4.00 -7.05
N LEU A 261 8.98 -4.13 -8.35
CA LEU A 261 9.12 -5.37 -9.15
C LEU A 261 10.60 -5.79 -9.27
N THR A 262 11.39 -5.62 -8.21
CA THR A 262 12.81 -5.94 -8.16
C THR A 262 13.23 -6.01 -6.68
N LEU A 263 12.92 -7.13 -6.05
CA LEU A 263 13.88 -7.84 -5.19
C LEU A 263 14.23 -9.13 -5.91
#